data_AF-A0A382IU38-F1
#
_entry.id   AF-A0A382IU38-F1
#
_cell.length_a   1.000
_cell.length_b   1.000
_cell.length_c   1.000
_cell.angle_alpha   90.00
_cell.angle_beta   90.00
_cell.angle_gamma   90.00
#
_symmetry.space_group_name_H-M   'P 1'
#
loop_
_entity.id
_entity.type
_entity.pdbx_description
1 polymer ?
#
loop_
_entity_poly.entity_id
_entity_poly.type
_entity_poly.pdbx_seq_one_letter_code
_entity_poly.pdbx_strand_id
1 'polypeptide(L)'
;MRLYCFEISVYRVTRQLSEGKMNESWKATFDSCLTGTSFACRILSALTVGMLALSGPADITAQESAGAMEQVPLLEEVTGDFSRTIETGLPLAQAYFDQGIQMVYAFTFPVAIRSFEEAQRQDPNCAMCYWGEAQARGPFINSL
;
A
#
# COMPACT_ATOMS: atom_id res chain seq x y z
N MET A 1 3.12 10.71 -3.07
CA MET A 1 2.69 11.48 -1.87
C MET A 1 1.26 12.07 -1.99
N ARG A 2 0.30 11.33 -2.57
CA ARG A 2 -1.11 11.78 -2.70
C ARG A 2 -2.13 10.84 -2.03
N LEU A 3 -1.66 9.70 -1.52
CA LEU A 3 -2.50 8.68 -0.86
C LEU A 3 -2.39 8.72 0.68
N TYR A 4 -1.31 9.27 1.25
CA TYR A 4 -1.13 9.38 2.71
C TYR A 4 -1.96 10.51 3.38
N CYS A 5 -2.36 11.55 2.65
CA CYS A 5 -3.25 12.60 3.19
C CYS A 5 -4.70 12.13 3.36
N PHE A 6 -5.10 11.05 2.68
CA PHE A 6 -6.48 10.57 2.74
C PHE A 6 -6.73 9.72 4.00
N GLU A 7 -5.79 8.83 4.32
CA GLU A 7 -5.87 7.92 5.48
C GLU A 7 -5.92 8.66 6.84
N ILE A 8 -5.11 9.71 7.02
CA ILE A 8 -5.08 10.49 8.27
C ILE A 8 -6.41 11.24 8.50
N SER A 9 -7.08 11.66 7.42
CA SER A 9 -8.35 12.39 7.49
C SER A 9 -9.50 11.47 7.91
N VAL A 10 -9.55 10.26 7.36
CA VAL A 10 -10.57 9.26 7.71
C VAL A 10 -10.40 8.79 9.16
N TYR A 11 -9.16 8.57 9.61
CA TYR A 11 -8.87 8.15 10.99
C TYR A 11 -9.28 9.20 12.04
N ARG A 12 -9.10 10.49 11.73
CA ARG A 12 -9.47 11.59 12.64
C ARG A 12 -10.99 11.73 12.75
N VAL A 13 -11.73 11.49 11.65
CA VAL A 13 -13.20 11.51 11.64
C VAL A 13 -13.78 10.31 12.38
N THR A 14 -13.29 9.08 12.16
CA THR A 14 -13.78 7.88 12.87
C THR A 14 -13.51 7.94 14.37
N ARG A 15 -12.38 8.52 14.79
CA ARG A 15 -12.08 8.75 16.20
C ARG A 15 -12.97 9.82 16.85
N GLN A 16 -13.35 10.86 16.12
CA GLN A 16 -14.32 11.85 16.63
C GLN A 16 -15.73 11.27 16.75
N LEU A 17 -16.10 10.33 15.86
CA LEU A 17 -17.35 9.57 15.95
C LEU A 17 -17.38 8.64 17.18
N SER A 18 -16.29 7.91 17.44
CA SER A 18 -16.22 7.00 18.60
C SER A 18 -16.17 7.73 19.95
N GLU A 19 -15.65 8.96 19.98
CA GLU A 19 -15.57 9.79 21.19
C GLU A 19 -16.85 10.59 21.48
N GLY A 20 -17.88 10.51 20.64
CA GLY A 20 -19.18 11.17 20.87
C GLY A 20 -19.17 12.70 20.86
N LYS A 21 -18.06 13.33 20.45
CA LYS A 21 -17.83 14.79 20.47
C LYS A 21 -18.42 15.52 19.26
N MET A 22 -19.54 15.04 18.73
CA MET A 22 -20.23 15.73 17.64
C MET A 22 -21.18 16.80 18.19
N ASN A 23 -20.97 18.05 17.79
CA ASN A 23 -21.91 19.14 18.05
C ASN A 23 -23.22 18.93 17.25
N GLU A 24 -24.30 19.59 17.65
CA GLU A 24 -25.62 19.37 17.04
C GLU A 24 -25.69 19.77 15.57
N SER A 25 -24.86 20.73 15.16
CA SER A 25 -24.71 21.12 13.75
C SER A 25 -24.19 19.98 12.88
N TRP A 26 -23.24 19.18 13.39
CA TRP A 26 -22.67 18.04 12.66
C TRP A 26 -23.67 16.89 12.56
N LYS A 27 -24.41 16.60 13.62
CA LYS A 27 -25.46 15.55 13.62
C LYS A 27 -26.55 15.87 12.60
N ALA A 28 -27.06 17.10 12.59
CA ALA A 28 -28.06 17.55 11.63
C ALA A 28 -27.57 17.46 10.17
N THR A 29 -26.27 17.70 9.93
CA THR A 29 -25.66 17.59 8.59
C THR A 29 -25.55 16.14 8.13
N PHE A 30 -25.17 15.21 9.01
CA PHE A 30 -25.11 13.78 8.70
C PHE A 30 -26.50 13.16 8.51
N ASP A 31 -27.45 13.47 9.40
CA ASP A 31 -28.82 12.96 9.32
C ASP A 31 -29.51 13.44 8.03
N SER A 32 -29.30 14.70 7.63
CA SER A 32 -29.86 15.26 6.39
C SER A 32 -29.30 14.62 5.11
N CYS A 33 -28.07 14.09 5.16
CA CYS A 33 -27.48 13.30 4.07
C CYS A 33 -28.07 11.88 4.02
N LEU A 34 -28.30 11.24 5.17
CA LEU A 34 -28.85 9.89 5.26
C LEU A 34 -30.34 9.84 4.90
N THR A 35 -31.11 10.89 5.22
CA THR A 35 -32.55 10.96 4.89
C THR A 35 -32.85 11.52 3.49
N GLY A 36 -31.83 11.94 2.73
CA GLY A 36 -31.98 12.38 1.33
C GLY A 36 -32.88 13.61 1.11
N THR A 37 -33.12 14.41 2.16
CA THR A 37 -34.08 15.52 2.16
C THR A 37 -33.48 16.89 1.84
N SER A 38 -32.16 16.99 1.69
CA SER A 38 -31.49 18.26 1.37
C SER A 38 -31.30 18.46 -0.14
N PHE A 39 -31.71 19.63 -0.65
CA PHE A 39 -31.52 20.06 -2.04
C PHE A 39 -30.06 20.00 -2.52
N ALA A 40 -29.08 20.05 -1.61
CA ALA A 40 -27.66 19.92 -1.92
C ALA A 40 -27.27 18.51 -2.44
N CYS A 41 -28.00 17.45 -2.04
CA CYS A 41 -27.72 16.07 -2.46
C CYS A 41 -28.21 15.77 -3.90
N ARG A 42 -29.16 16.55 -4.41
CA ARG A 42 -29.66 16.41 -5.79
C ARG A 42 -28.79 17.09 -6.84
N ILE A 43 -28.04 18.13 -6.46
CA ILE A 43 -27.13 18.83 -7.37
C ILE A 43 -25.82 18.04 -7.55
N LEU A 44 -25.36 17.34 -6.51
CA LEU A 44 -24.15 16.50 -6.56
C LEU A 44 -24.32 15.23 -7.41
N SER A 45 -25.54 14.69 -7.51
CA SER A 45 -25.82 13.50 -8.34
C SER A 45 -26.02 13.83 -9.82
N ALA A 46 -26.41 15.06 -10.16
CA ALA A 46 -26.51 15.50 -11.56
C ALA A 46 -25.13 15.79 -12.19
N LEU A 47 -24.16 16.23 -11.38
CA LEU A 47 -22.80 16.53 -11.85
C LEU A 47 -21.94 15.27 -12.09
N THR A 48 -22.19 14.17 -11.38
CA THR A 48 -21.47 12.90 -11.62
C THR A 48 -21.91 12.21 -12.92
N VAL A 49 -23.17 12.34 -13.32
CA VAL A 49 -23.66 11.79 -14.61
C VAL A 49 -23.17 12.63 -15.79
N GLY A 50 -23.06 13.95 -15.65
CA GLY A 50 -22.56 14.84 -16.70
C GLY A 50 -21.07 14.68 -17.02
N MET A 51 -20.24 14.33 -16.03
CA MET A 51 -18.81 14.08 -16.23
C MET A 51 -18.50 12.73 -16.91
N LEU A 52 -19.42 11.77 -16.92
CA LEU A 52 -19.22 10.47 -17.55
C LEU A 52 -19.41 10.48 -19.08
N ALA A 53 -19.97 11.56 -19.64
CA ALA A 53 -20.28 11.67 -21.07
C ALA A 53 -19.19 12.37 -21.90
N LEU A 54 -18.08 12.81 -21.30
CA LEU A 54 -16.98 13.52 -22.01
C LEU A 54 -15.67 12.73 -22.15
N SER A 55 -15.63 11.44 -21.81
CA SER A 55 -14.51 10.58 -22.20
C SER A 55 -14.82 9.91 -23.53
N GLY A 56 -14.31 10.50 -24.63
CA GLY A 56 -14.08 9.73 -25.86
C GLY A 56 -13.13 8.55 -25.59
N PRO A 57 -13.04 7.55 -26.49
CA PRO A 57 -12.12 6.44 -26.30
C PRO A 57 -10.69 7.00 -26.31
N ALA A 58 -10.11 7.19 -25.13
CA ALA A 58 -8.69 7.32 -25.01
C ALA A 58 -8.12 5.93 -25.26
N ASP A 59 -7.41 5.73 -26.37
CA ASP A 59 -6.44 4.65 -26.51
C ASP A 59 -5.38 4.88 -25.43
N ILE A 60 -5.65 4.38 -24.23
CA ILE A 60 -4.66 4.22 -23.19
C ILE A 60 -3.84 3.01 -23.62
N THR A 61 -2.87 3.23 -24.51
CA THR A 61 -1.67 2.41 -24.50
C THR A 61 -0.93 2.76 -23.22
N ALA A 62 -1.41 2.22 -22.10
CA ALA A 62 -0.60 2.07 -20.91
C ALA A 62 0.53 1.14 -21.33
N GLN A 63 1.67 1.72 -21.66
CA GLN A 63 2.91 0.98 -21.78
C GLN A 63 3.36 0.64 -20.37
N GLU A 64 2.62 -0.28 -19.75
CA GLU A 64 3.11 -1.10 -18.68
C GLU A 64 4.16 -1.98 -19.34
N SER A 65 5.43 -1.55 -19.26
CA SER A 65 6.54 -2.42 -19.55
C SER A 65 6.52 -3.51 -18.47
N ALA A 66 5.66 -4.50 -18.67
CA ALA A 66 5.78 -5.82 -18.11
C ALA A 66 7.06 -6.42 -18.72
N GLY A 67 8.21 -5.92 -18.28
CA GLY A 67 9.37 -6.76 -18.19
C GLY A 67 8.89 -7.93 -17.35
N ALA A 68 8.83 -9.13 -17.94
CA ALA A 68 8.65 -10.35 -17.19
C ALA A 68 9.49 -10.22 -15.92
N MET A 69 8.86 -10.35 -14.74
CA MET A 69 9.52 -10.15 -13.46
C MET A 69 10.71 -11.10 -13.40
N GLU A 70 11.88 -10.58 -13.77
CA GLU A 70 13.10 -11.34 -13.77
C GLU A 70 13.42 -11.59 -12.30
N GLN A 71 13.51 -12.89 -11.97
CA GLN A 71 13.74 -13.33 -10.61
C GLN A 71 15.02 -12.68 -10.09
N VAL A 72 14.95 -12.05 -8.92
CA VAL A 72 16.18 -11.52 -8.31
C VAL A 72 17.10 -12.69 -7.96
N PRO A 73 18.38 -12.67 -8.39
CA PRO A 73 19.32 -13.71 -8.01
C PRO A 73 19.64 -13.64 -6.52
N LEU A 74 20.02 -14.79 -5.94
CA LEU A 74 20.66 -14.80 -4.64
C LEU A 74 22.07 -14.21 -4.76
N LEU A 75 22.38 -13.21 -3.95
CA LEU A 75 23.59 -12.41 -4.01
C LEU A 75 24.64 -12.90 -3.01
N GLU A 76 24.99 -14.18 -3.11
CA GLU A 76 25.86 -14.89 -2.15
C GLU A 76 27.24 -14.23 -1.96
N GLU A 77 27.76 -13.51 -2.96
CA GLU A 77 29.05 -12.81 -2.87
C GLU A 77 29.04 -11.61 -1.91
N VAL A 78 27.88 -10.97 -1.70
CA VAL A 78 27.74 -9.75 -0.89
C VAL A 78 26.93 -9.97 0.39
N THR A 79 26.19 -11.08 0.48
CA THR A 79 25.53 -11.51 1.71
C THR A 79 26.46 -12.38 2.55
N GLY A 80 26.43 -12.21 3.87
CA GLY A 80 27.15 -13.08 4.81
C GLY A 80 26.24 -14.11 5.46
N ASP A 81 26.75 -14.79 6.50
CA ASP A 81 26.06 -15.85 7.23
C ASP A 81 24.90 -15.36 8.12
N PHE A 82 24.54 -14.09 8.04
CA PHE A 82 23.45 -13.55 8.84
C PHE A 82 22.11 -14.13 8.36
N SER A 83 21.43 -14.83 9.25
CA SER A 83 20.10 -15.38 9.02
C SER A 83 19.18 -15.11 10.20
N ARG A 84 17.89 -14.95 9.91
CA ARG A 84 16.83 -14.92 10.91
C ARG A 84 15.78 -15.94 10.52
N THR A 85 15.71 -17.03 11.28
CA THR A 85 14.68 -18.06 11.10
C THR A 85 13.30 -17.44 11.19
N ILE A 86 12.52 -17.63 10.14
CA ILE A 86 11.11 -17.24 10.06
C ILE A 86 10.24 -18.49 9.96
N GLU A 87 8.94 -18.32 10.16
CA GLU A 87 7.98 -19.41 9.97
C GLU A 87 7.75 -19.64 8.47
N THR A 88 8.57 -20.50 7.87
CA THR A 88 8.41 -21.04 6.53
C THR A 88 9.00 -22.44 6.47
N GLY A 89 8.37 -23.34 5.72
CA GLY A 89 8.90 -24.67 5.42
C GLY A 89 9.76 -24.71 4.15
N LEU A 90 9.90 -23.58 3.45
CA LEU A 90 10.51 -23.50 2.13
C LEU A 90 11.91 -22.86 2.23
N PRO A 91 13.00 -23.62 2.00
CA PRO A 91 14.36 -23.10 2.16
C PRO A 91 14.65 -21.89 1.27
N LEU A 92 14.06 -21.85 0.07
CA LEU A 92 14.27 -20.73 -0.86
C LEU A 92 13.57 -19.44 -0.38
N ALA A 93 12.41 -19.55 0.27
CA ALA A 93 11.75 -18.40 0.89
C ALA A 93 12.58 -17.84 2.05
N GLN A 94 13.16 -18.71 2.88
CA GLN A 94 14.09 -18.33 3.95
C GLN A 94 15.34 -17.62 3.39
N ALA A 95 15.95 -18.15 2.33
CA ALA A 95 17.11 -17.53 1.70
C ALA A 95 16.82 -16.12 1.15
N TYR A 96 15.69 -15.94 0.48
CA TYR A 96 15.27 -14.64 -0.01
C TYR A 96 14.90 -13.66 1.11
N PHE A 97 14.30 -14.13 2.20
CA PHE A 97 14.05 -13.31 3.39
C PHE A 97 15.36 -12.84 4.04
N ASP A 98 16.33 -13.75 4.18
CA ASP A 98 17.65 -13.44 4.75
C ASP A 98 18.40 -12.42 3.89
N GLN A 99 18.42 -12.60 2.56
CA GLN A 99 18.94 -11.60 1.63
C GLN A 99 18.21 -10.26 1.81
N GLY A 100 16.89 -10.27 1.85
CA GLY A 100 16.08 -9.05 2.01
C GLY A 100 16.46 -8.26 3.26
N ILE A 101 16.55 -8.92 4.42
CA ILE A 101 16.93 -8.28 5.68
C ILE A 101 18.37 -7.78 5.66
N GLN A 102 19.31 -8.54 5.11
CA GLN A 102 20.69 -8.06 4.97
C GLN A 102 20.75 -6.82 4.08
N MET A 103 19.95 -6.77 3.00
CA MET A 103 19.88 -5.60 2.12
C MET A 103 19.23 -4.38 2.79
N VAL A 104 18.25 -4.57 3.68
CA VAL A 104 17.75 -3.48 4.53
C VAL A 104 18.89 -2.93 5.39
N TYR A 105 19.66 -3.78 6.06
CA TYR A 105 20.78 -3.34 6.90
C TYR A 105 21.91 -2.67 6.11
N ALA A 106 22.07 -3.04 4.83
CA ALA A 106 22.98 -2.40 3.90
C ALA A 106 22.44 -1.11 3.27
N PHE A 107 21.20 -0.70 3.60
CA PHE A 107 20.49 0.45 2.99
C PHE A 107 20.21 0.29 1.48
N THR A 108 20.16 -0.94 0.98
CA THR A 108 19.89 -1.29 -0.43
C THR A 108 18.41 -1.67 -0.60
N PHE A 109 17.51 -0.71 -0.37
CA PHE A 109 16.06 -0.97 -0.34
C PHE A 109 15.46 -1.57 -1.62
N PRO A 110 15.82 -1.15 -2.85
CA PRO A 110 15.25 -1.75 -4.06
C PRO A 110 15.55 -3.24 -4.19
N VAL A 111 16.75 -3.68 -3.78
CA VAL A 111 17.11 -5.10 -3.78
C VAL A 111 16.39 -5.83 -2.64
N ALA A 112 16.30 -5.22 -1.46
CA ALA A 112 15.55 -5.77 -0.33
C ALA A 112 14.09 -6.05 -0.71
N ILE A 113 13.40 -5.05 -1.26
CA ILE A 113 12.00 -5.15 -1.70
C ILE A 113 11.82 -6.32 -2.67
N ARG A 114 12.63 -6.38 -3.74
CA ARG A 114 12.50 -7.47 -4.72
C ARG A 114 12.82 -8.84 -4.11
N SER A 115 13.75 -8.90 -3.15
CA SER A 115 14.06 -10.16 -2.45
C SER A 115 12.86 -10.62 -1.62
N PHE A 116 12.17 -9.72 -0.93
CA PHE A 116 10.94 -10.06 -0.21
C PHE A 116 9.79 -10.43 -1.15
N GLU A 117 9.65 -9.76 -2.30
CA GLU A 117 8.70 -10.16 -3.34
C GLU A 117 8.99 -11.59 -3.85
N GLU A 118 10.25 -11.95 -4.09
CA GLU A 118 10.60 -13.34 -4.42
C GLU A 118 10.28 -14.30 -3.27
N ALA A 119 10.60 -13.94 -2.02
CA ALA A 119 10.27 -14.76 -0.86
C ALA A 119 8.77 -15.05 -0.76
N GLN A 120 7.92 -14.06 -1.08
CA GLN A 120 6.46 -14.22 -1.15
C GLN A 120 6.01 -15.09 -2.34
N ARG A 121 6.70 -15.01 -3.49
CA ARG A 121 6.43 -15.92 -4.62
C ARG A 121 6.75 -17.36 -4.28
N GLN A 122 7.80 -17.59 -3.48
CA GLN A 122 8.15 -18.93 -3.00
C GLN A 122 7.18 -19.42 -1.93
N ASP A 123 6.89 -18.59 -0.92
CA ASP A 123 5.94 -18.89 0.16
C ASP A 123 4.88 -17.79 0.31
N PRO A 124 3.72 -17.93 -0.36
CA PRO A 124 2.62 -16.97 -0.24
C PRO A 124 2.00 -16.88 1.15
N ASN A 125 2.31 -17.82 2.06
CA ASN A 125 1.82 -17.81 3.44
C ASN A 125 2.85 -17.22 4.43
N CYS A 126 4.04 -16.84 3.95
CA CYS A 126 5.10 -16.28 4.78
C CYS A 126 4.77 -14.86 5.26
N ALA A 127 4.16 -14.75 6.45
CA ALA A 127 3.81 -13.46 7.05
C ALA A 127 5.03 -12.53 7.21
N MET A 128 6.19 -13.09 7.56
CA MET A 128 7.42 -12.31 7.74
C MET A 128 7.97 -11.74 6.42
N CYS A 129 7.73 -12.40 5.29
CA CYS A 129 8.14 -11.93 3.97
C CYS A 129 7.37 -10.66 3.58
N TYR A 130 6.07 -10.59 3.87
CA TYR A 130 5.26 -9.38 3.70
C TYR A 130 5.68 -8.26 4.66
N TRP A 131 5.95 -8.59 5.92
CA TRP A 131 6.43 -7.62 6.88
C TRP A 131 7.79 -7.01 6.47
N GLY A 132 8.70 -7.84 5.96
CA GLY A 132 10.01 -7.39 5.47
C GLY A 132 9.89 -6.40 4.31
N GLU A 133 9.00 -6.69 3.35
CA GLU A 133 8.72 -5.77 2.24
C GLU A 133 8.17 -4.42 2.75
N ALA A 134 7.17 -4.46 3.65
CA ALA A 134 6.58 -3.25 4.22
C ALA A 134 7.62 -2.40 4.97
N GLN A 135 8.54 -3.04 5.70
CA GLN A 135 9.65 -2.38 6.36
C GLN A 135 10.58 -1.71 5.34
N ALA A 136 10.96 -2.42 4.27
CA ALA A 136 11.86 -1.90 3.23
C ALA A 136 11.25 -0.75 2.41
N ARG A 137 9.93 -0.69 2.28
CA ARG A 137 9.19 0.41 1.64
C ARG A 137 8.90 1.61 2.56
N GLY A 138 9.23 1.48 3.84
CA GLY A 138 9.00 2.52 4.84
C GLY A 138 9.76 3.82 4.54
N PRO A 139 9.36 4.95 5.16
CA PRO A 139 10.06 6.21 4.99
C PRO A 139 11.50 6.10 5.49
N PHE A 140 12.45 6.40 4.62
CA PHE A 140 13.87 6.42 4.95
C PHE A 140 14.37 7.87 4.99
N ILE A 141 15.01 8.28 6.09
CA ILE A 141 15.34 9.69 6.31
C ILE A 141 16.30 10.28 5.26
N ASN A 142 17.06 9.41 4.57
CA ASN A 142 18.04 9.84 3.55
C ASN A 142 17.55 9.59 2.11
N SER A 143 16.32 9.13 1.90
CA SER A 143 15.73 9.01 0.54
C SER A 143 15.07 10.33 0.14
N LEU A 144 15.84 11.21 -0.52
CA LEU A 144 15.36 12.44 -1.17
C LEU A 144 15.04 12.20 -2.65
#